data_AF-A0A6B3CAT8-F1
#
_entry.id   AF-A0A6B3CAT8-F1
#
_cell.length_a   1.000
_cell.length_b   1.000
_cell.length_c   1.000
_cell.angle_alpha   90.00
_cell.angle_beta   90.00
_cell.angle_gamma   90.00
#
_symmetry.space_group_name_H-M   'P 1'
#
loop_
_entity.id
_entity.type
_entity.pdbx_description
1 polymer ?
#
loop_
_entity_poly.entity_id
_entity_poly.type
_entity_poly.pdbx_seq_one_letter_code
_entity_poly.pdbx_strand_id
1 'polypeptide(L)' 'MSSAPPAPRVIAVVGPTAAGKSDLGVFLAERLGGEVVNAD' A
#
# COMPACT_ATOMS: atom_id res chain seq x y z
N MET A 1 -17.82 -9.96 -24.77
CA MET A 1 -16.56 -10.00 -23.99
C MET A 1 -16.72 -9.02 -22.84
N SER A 2 -16.89 -9.48 -21.61
CA SER A 2 -17.14 -8.58 -20.48
C SER A 2 -15.83 -7.95 -20.03
N SER A 3 -15.73 -6.61 -20.04
CA SER A 3 -14.58 -5.90 -19.47
C SER A 3 -14.80 -5.74 -17.96
N ALA A 4 -13.93 -6.33 -17.15
CA ALA A 4 -13.90 -6.07 -15.72
C ALA A 4 -13.53 -4.60 -15.46
N PRO A 5 -14.04 -3.98 -14.38
CA PRO A 5 -13.58 -2.66 -13.96
C PRO A 5 -12.07 -2.68 -13.69
N PRO A 6 -11.37 -1.56 -13.88
CA PRO A 6 -9.95 -1.47 -13.60
C PRO A 6 -9.69 -1.72 -12.11
N ALA A 7 -8.67 -2.53 -11.82
CA ALA A 7 -8.29 -2.85 -10.44
C ALA A 7 -7.75 -1.60 -9.71
N PRO A 8 -7.86 -1.54 -8.38
CA PRO A 8 -7.24 -0.49 -7.58
C PRO A 8 -5.72 -0.47 -7.78
N ARG A 9 -5.11 0.72 -7.71
CA ARG A 9 -3.64 0.83 -7.69
C ARG A 9 -3.14 0.43 -6.29
N VAL A 10 -2.19 -0.50 -6.24
CA VAL A 10 -1.62 -1.03 -4.99
C VAL A 10 -0.14 -0.68 -4.91
N ILE A 11 0.32 -0.28 -3.71
CA ILE A 11 1.73 -0.07 -3.39
C ILE A 11 2.13 -1.14 -2.37
N ALA A 12 3.13 -1.96 -2.70
CA ALA A 12 3.71 -2.92 -1.78
C ALA A 12 4.98 -2.33 -1.16
N VAL A 13 4.96 -2.12 0.17
CA VAL A 13 6.15 -1.68 0.93
C VAL A 13 6.86 -2.93 1.46
N VAL A 14 8.05 -3.21 0.92
CA VAL A 14 8.82 -4.43 1.24
C VAL A 14 10.20 -4.07 1.81
N GLY A 15 10.75 -4.96 2.63
CA GLY A 15 12.03 -4.76 3.31
C GLY A 15 12.17 -5.61 4.59
N PRO A 16 13.36 -5.68 5.18
CA PRO A 16 13.62 -6.48 6.38
C PRO A 16 12.83 -5.98 7.60
N THR A 17 12.79 -6.79 8.67
CA THR A 17 12.25 -6.38 9.98
C THR A 17 12.99 -5.13 10.46
N ALA A 18 12.26 -4.21 11.11
CA ALA A 18 12.76 -2.92 11.60
C ALA A 18 13.27 -1.92 10.54
N ALA A 19 12.96 -2.13 9.25
CA ALA A 19 13.31 -1.17 8.18
C ALA A 19 12.40 0.09 8.11
N GLY A 20 11.47 0.27 9.04
CA GLY A 20 10.52 1.41 9.01
C GLY A 20 9.37 1.26 8.01
N LYS A 21 9.00 0.04 7.61
CA LYS A 21 7.92 -0.22 6.63
C LYS A 21 6.57 0.37 7.05
N SER A 22 6.21 0.22 8.33
CA SER A 22 4.95 0.72 8.87
C SER A 22 4.88 2.25 8.82
N ASP A 23 5.95 2.93 9.20
CA ASP A 23 6.03 4.40 9.16
C ASP A 23 5.90 4.92 7.73
N LEU A 24 6.61 4.28 6.78
CA LEU A 24 6.51 4.61 5.36
C LEU A 24 5.09 4.35 4.82
N GLY A 25 4.46 3.24 5.21
CA GLY A 25 3.09 2.92 4.83
C GLY A 25 2.13 4.04 5.24
N VAL A 26 2.14 4.42 6.52
CA VAL A 26 1.25 5.47 7.06
C VAL A 26 1.46 6.79 6.33
N PHE A 27 2.73 7.20 6.15
CA PHE A 27 3.08 8.40 5.39
C PHE A 27 2.51 8.38 3.96
N LEU A 28 2.61 7.25 3.26
CA LEU A 28 2.08 7.11 1.91
C LEU A 28 0.54 7.17 1.87
N ALA A 29 -0.15 6.54 2.82
CA ALA A 29 -1.61 6.61 2.91
C ALA A 29 -2.08 8.05 3.14
N GLU A 30 -1.49 8.77 4.09
CA GLU A 30 -1.81 10.18 4.35
C GLU A 30 -1.55 11.05 3.12
N ARG A 31 -0.42 10.84 2.43
CA ARG A 31 -0.02 11.66 1.28
C ARG A 31 -0.87 11.40 0.04
N LEU A 32 -1.35 10.18 -0.15
CA LEU A 32 -2.09 9.74 -1.33
C LEU A 32 -3.60 9.68 -1.11
N GLY A 33 -4.08 9.93 0.11
CA GLY A 33 -5.48 9.70 0.50
C GLY A 33 -5.86 8.22 0.38
N GLY A 34 -4.90 7.33 0.65
CA GLY A 34 -5.04 5.89 0.55
C GLY A 34 -5.24 5.21 1.90
N GLU A 35 -5.26 3.89 1.87
CA GLU A 35 -5.33 3.03 3.05
C GLU A 35 -4.06 2.21 3.18
N VAL A 36 -3.62 1.99 4.43
CA VAL A 36 -2.57 1.03 4.75
C VAL A 36 -3.21 -0.26 5.24
N VAL A 37 -2.76 -1.38 4.68
CA VAL A 37 -3.07 -2.72 5.17
C VAL A 37 -1.75 -3.34 5.65
N ASN A 38 -1.68 -3.71 6.93
CA ASN A 38 -0.51 -4.42 7.46
C ASN A 38 -0.52 -5.88 6.99
N ALA A 39 0.62 -6.37 6.50
CA ALA A 39 0.79 -7.72 5.95
C ALA A 39 1.94 -8.51 6.61
N ASP A 40 2.47 -8.00 7.73
CA ASP A 40 3.41 -8.72 8.61
C ASP A 40 2.71 -9.86 9.36
#